data_AF-Q4S4U9-F1
#
_entry.id   AF-Q4S4U9-F1
#
_cell.length_a   1.000
_cell.length_b   1.000
_cell.length_c   1.000
_cell.angle_alpha   90.00
_cell.angle_beta   90.00
_cell.angle_gamma   90.00
#
_symmetry.space_group_name_H-M   'P 1'
#
loop_
_entity.id
_entity.type
_entity.pdbx_description
1 polymer ?
#
loop_
_entity_poly.entity_id
_entity_poly.type
_entity_poly.pdbx_seq_one_letter_code
_entity_poly.pdbx_strand_id
1 'polypeptide(L)'
;WQSDPCYAFYGVDGTPCSILTYLSKIEDFCPPPHGSSRLAPPWHQQPPSYTEKSEIRTNLRPLYEDLGNSSSPTVDFIRSRVKRMSVRWIQAGLRMKQKVNNMDSKRMRVHSFKFYQKTMVKRGGPLGELVQWADLSACLTILGHNLTFSTSRQHLHSLIGAPPGRGSCPIQRPLTFDLIYTDYHGLAHLHGAMGLAFPHYQCRFRILDSFGTEPVFNLDTYARSHGYKTLWGSWALQPLQYMTMFPCREMEASWTRWAFLEHCLFVLLRVEGVRDGCRLMARKGQQSRETKRREQEKVLDFRELISRSSYPLTLLTTPSWDLGKSKDVGLISEELETHGTVCQPPGHSSTVPSFIRNHGLLPQEDFLRLMRRAKVFVGLGFPYEGPAPIEAISLGCVFLQPRFSATHSSDNFLPAPVRGNIHWQTPRVDSGPDQQDRRAPGAPSHTTHRGDGQHNSAFTVYFIRRCINPHSKVVWGILQVEPFTPREFTCEGMLERVHAYVTHQNFCSKSVPVWPPQSALRLHLGPLGQSCVDVCQRSSLVCEPALFHHINSPAAFSRLGIGCSTMGQGVNHLFPSYSPWGRHCSLQQELLLFSCAGSDPKHRRLCPCRAHIPGQVALCPDCI
;
A
#
# COMPACT_ATOMS: atom_id res chain seq x y z
N TRP A 1 39.62 14.51 -8.14
CA TRP A 1 39.14 14.70 -9.52
C TRP A 1 39.27 13.44 -10.38
N GLN A 2 40.39 12.72 -10.41
CA GLN A 2 40.50 11.48 -11.22
C GLN A 2 39.68 10.27 -10.69
N SER A 3 39.13 10.35 -9.47
CA SER A 3 38.37 9.27 -8.81
C SER A 3 37.00 8.97 -9.44
N ASP A 4 36.44 9.90 -10.21
CA ASP A 4 35.14 9.79 -10.87
C ASP A 4 35.19 10.54 -12.21
N PRO A 5 34.81 9.95 -13.35
CA PRO A 5 34.82 10.66 -14.64
C PRO A 5 33.90 11.90 -14.67
N CYS A 6 32.99 12.07 -13.72
CA CYS A 6 32.11 13.23 -13.65
C CYS A 6 32.89 14.57 -13.52
N TYR A 7 34.04 14.58 -12.84
CA TYR A 7 34.85 15.80 -12.71
C TYR A 7 35.44 16.23 -14.06
N ALA A 8 35.97 15.29 -14.84
CA ALA A 8 36.47 15.56 -16.18
C ALA A 8 35.34 15.97 -17.15
N PHE A 9 34.14 15.39 -17.00
CA PHE A 9 32.94 15.81 -17.72
C PHE A 9 32.55 17.28 -17.44
N TYR A 10 32.75 17.76 -16.22
CA TYR A 10 32.59 19.19 -15.85
C TYR A 10 33.83 20.07 -16.18
N GLY A 11 34.81 19.55 -16.91
CA GLY A 11 35.99 20.31 -17.37
C GLY A 11 37.14 20.43 -16.36
N VAL A 12 37.17 19.59 -15.31
CA VAL A 12 38.33 19.54 -14.40
C VAL A 12 39.49 18.80 -15.06
N ASP A 13 40.54 19.56 -15.39
CA ASP A 13 41.78 19.08 -16.01
C ASP A 13 42.92 18.77 -15.01
N GLY A 14 42.70 19.09 -13.72
CA GLY A 14 43.68 18.93 -12.65
C GLY A 14 44.48 20.20 -12.30
N THR A 15 44.34 21.29 -13.06
CA THR A 15 44.88 22.59 -12.67
C THR A 15 44.15 23.14 -11.42
N PRO A 16 44.82 23.93 -10.55
CA PRO A 16 44.15 24.58 -9.42
C PRO A 16 42.97 25.46 -9.84
N CYS A 17 43.06 26.11 -11.02
CA CYS A 17 42.01 26.97 -11.55
C CYS A 17 40.75 26.18 -11.96
N SER A 18 40.89 25.04 -12.63
CA SER A 18 39.72 24.21 -13.00
C SER A 18 39.03 23.62 -11.77
N ILE A 19 39.81 23.17 -10.79
CA ILE A 19 39.30 22.64 -9.50
C ILE A 19 38.54 23.73 -8.73
N LEU A 20 39.11 24.93 -8.55
CA LEU A 20 38.42 26.04 -7.86
C LEU A 20 37.19 26.54 -8.63
N THR A 21 37.23 26.53 -9.97
CA THR A 21 36.08 26.87 -10.82
C THR A 21 34.94 25.86 -10.65
N TYR A 22 35.25 24.58 -10.57
CA TYR A 22 34.27 23.52 -10.29
C TYR A 22 33.65 23.67 -8.90
N LEU A 23 34.50 23.76 -7.85
CA LEU A 23 34.06 23.88 -6.46
C LEU A 23 33.23 25.14 -6.20
N SER A 24 33.44 26.22 -6.97
CA SER A 24 32.66 27.46 -6.85
C SER A 24 31.38 27.47 -7.68
N LYS A 25 31.40 27.02 -8.95
CA LYS A 25 30.25 27.13 -9.86
C LYS A 25 29.30 25.93 -9.85
N ILE A 26 29.77 24.75 -9.44
CA ILE A 26 29.01 23.49 -9.54
C ILE A 26 28.57 22.98 -8.17
N GLU A 27 29.43 23.09 -7.15
CA GLU A 27 29.18 22.58 -5.79
C GLU A 27 28.94 23.67 -4.72
N ASP A 28 29.22 24.94 -4.99
CA ASP A 28 29.10 26.09 -4.05
C ASP A 28 29.91 25.93 -2.73
N PHE A 29 31.01 25.17 -2.78
CA PHE A 29 31.96 25.01 -1.67
C PHE A 29 33.04 26.12 -1.66
N CYS A 30 33.26 26.81 -2.76
CA CYS A 30 34.24 27.91 -2.86
C CYS A 30 33.58 29.22 -3.32
N PRO A 31 34.07 30.40 -2.90
CA PRO A 31 33.63 31.67 -3.45
C PRO A 31 33.87 31.75 -4.97
N PRO A 32 32.99 32.42 -5.74
CA PRO A 32 33.23 32.64 -7.15
C PRO A 32 34.47 33.53 -7.37
N PRO A 33 35.24 33.32 -8.45
CA PRO A 33 36.39 34.16 -8.77
C PRO A 33 36.00 35.63 -8.97
N HIS A 34 36.92 36.53 -8.60
CA HIS A 34 36.68 37.97 -8.43
C HIS A 34 35.84 38.62 -9.54
N GLY A 35 34.83 39.40 -9.15
CA GLY A 35 33.97 40.17 -10.05
C GLY A 35 32.67 39.45 -10.49
N SER A 36 32.54 38.15 -10.24
CA SER A 36 31.28 37.42 -10.51
C SER A 36 30.33 37.44 -9.31
N SER A 37 29.06 37.78 -9.54
CA SER A 37 28.01 37.59 -8.53
C SER A 37 27.83 36.09 -8.21
N ARG A 38 27.45 35.76 -6.96
CA ARG A 38 27.09 34.39 -6.58
C ARG A 38 25.81 33.98 -7.31
N LEU A 39 25.95 33.37 -8.47
CA LEU A 39 24.87 32.64 -9.12
C LEU A 39 24.65 31.34 -8.38
N ALA A 40 23.40 31.02 -8.03
CA ALA A 40 23.07 29.72 -7.48
C ALA A 40 23.47 28.60 -8.47
N PRO A 41 23.97 27.44 -7.98
CA PRO A 41 24.32 26.30 -8.81
C PRO A 41 23.27 25.99 -9.89
N PRO A 42 23.66 25.51 -11.09
CA PRO A 42 22.73 25.28 -12.20
C PRO A 42 21.51 24.42 -11.80
N TRP A 43 21.72 23.44 -10.92
CA TRP A 43 20.69 22.53 -10.41
C TRP A 43 19.85 23.08 -9.24
N HIS A 44 20.12 24.29 -8.74
CA HIS A 44 19.27 25.03 -7.79
C HIS A 44 18.23 25.95 -8.46
N GLN A 45 18.38 26.23 -9.76
CA GLN A 45 17.47 27.15 -10.47
C GLN A 45 16.05 26.56 -10.53
N GLN A 46 15.01 27.39 -10.40
CA GLN A 46 13.65 26.89 -10.56
C GLN A 46 13.34 26.62 -12.04
N PRO A 47 12.79 25.44 -12.40
CA PRO A 47 12.29 25.23 -13.75
C PRO A 47 11.10 26.16 -14.03
N PRO A 48 10.80 26.46 -15.32
CA PRO A 48 9.68 27.33 -15.69
C PRO A 48 8.37 26.91 -15.01
N SER A 49 7.63 27.89 -14.47
CA SER A 49 6.35 27.63 -13.82
C SER A 49 5.26 27.39 -14.86
N TYR A 50 4.79 26.14 -14.95
CA TYR A 50 3.65 25.78 -15.79
C TYR A 50 2.35 26.11 -15.04
N THR A 51 1.51 26.93 -15.67
CA THR A 51 0.21 27.40 -15.15
C THR A 51 -0.97 26.51 -15.54
N GLU A 52 -0.72 25.40 -16.25
CA GLU A 52 -1.76 24.47 -16.67
C GLU A 52 -2.45 23.79 -15.47
N LYS A 53 -3.79 23.78 -15.46
CA LYS A 53 -4.59 23.00 -14.51
C LYS A 53 -4.64 21.53 -14.92
N SER A 54 -4.74 20.63 -13.94
CA SER A 54 -4.99 19.21 -14.18
C SER A 54 -6.45 19.00 -14.53
N GLU A 55 -6.73 18.28 -15.62
CA GLU A 55 -8.08 17.90 -16.02
C GLU A 55 -8.22 16.38 -16.07
N ILE A 56 -9.37 15.89 -15.60
CA ILE A 56 -9.69 14.45 -15.67
C ILE A 56 -9.67 13.97 -17.13
N ARG A 57 -8.78 13.02 -17.43
CA ARG A 57 -8.67 12.42 -18.76
C ARG A 57 -9.71 11.31 -18.95
N THR A 58 -10.31 11.28 -20.14
CA THR A 58 -11.27 10.27 -20.57
C THR A 58 -10.62 9.04 -21.21
N ASN A 59 -9.29 9.00 -21.30
CA ASN A 59 -8.52 7.91 -21.88
C ASN A 59 -7.11 7.80 -21.26
N LEU A 60 -6.49 6.64 -21.43
CA LEU A 60 -5.16 6.30 -20.92
C LEU A 60 -4.07 6.32 -22.02
N ARG A 61 -4.35 6.93 -23.18
CA ARG A 61 -3.45 6.92 -24.35
C ARG A 61 -2.03 7.44 -24.03
N PRO A 62 -1.84 8.57 -23.30
CA PRO A 62 -0.50 9.07 -22.99
C PRO A 62 0.35 8.06 -22.22
N LEU A 63 -0.27 7.28 -21.30
CA LEU A 63 0.42 6.24 -20.55
C LEU A 63 0.79 5.04 -21.44
N TYR A 64 -0.03 4.68 -22.43
CA TYR A 64 0.33 3.62 -23.37
C TYR A 64 1.47 4.04 -24.32
N GLU A 65 1.54 5.31 -24.69
CA GLU A 65 2.62 5.87 -25.52
C GLU A 65 3.94 5.90 -24.73
N ASP A 66 3.93 6.41 -23.50
CA ASP A 66 5.10 6.40 -22.60
C ASP A 66 5.61 4.98 -22.28
N LEU A 67 4.71 4.07 -21.88
CA LEU A 67 5.03 2.65 -21.70
C LEU A 67 5.43 1.96 -23.02
N GLY A 68 5.04 2.48 -24.18
CA GLY A 68 5.36 1.93 -25.50
C GLY A 68 6.86 1.98 -25.82
N ASN A 69 7.57 2.95 -25.25
CA ASN A 69 9.00 3.19 -25.50
C ASN A 69 9.95 2.14 -24.89
N SER A 70 9.43 1.11 -24.22
CA SER A 70 10.26 0.04 -23.65
C SER A 70 9.61 -1.35 -23.67
N SER A 71 10.42 -2.36 -23.94
CA SER A 71 10.06 -3.78 -23.93
C SER A 71 10.72 -4.46 -22.72
N SER A 72 9.98 -4.58 -21.62
CA SER A 72 10.42 -5.30 -20.43
C SER A 72 9.25 -6.01 -19.75
N PRO A 73 9.47 -7.19 -19.12
CA PRO A 73 8.38 -7.95 -18.48
C PRO A 73 7.55 -7.12 -17.47
N THR A 74 8.19 -6.18 -16.76
CA THR A 74 7.54 -5.22 -15.87
C THR A 74 6.59 -4.28 -16.60
N VAL A 75 7.07 -3.66 -17.68
CA VAL A 75 6.28 -2.73 -18.49
C VAL A 75 5.17 -3.47 -19.23
N ASP A 76 5.43 -4.69 -19.71
CA ASP A 76 4.42 -5.52 -20.35
C ASP A 76 3.31 -5.93 -19.36
N PHE A 77 3.66 -6.29 -18.12
CA PHE A 77 2.69 -6.56 -17.05
C PHE A 77 1.84 -5.32 -16.73
N ILE A 78 2.47 -4.17 -16.50
CA ILE A 78 1.81 -2.88 -16.23
C ILE A 78 0.86 -2.53 -17.37
N ARG A 79 1.36 -2.50 -18.62
CA ARG A 79 0.58 -2.17 -19.83
C ARG A 79 -0.62 -3.11 -20.00
N SER A 80 -0.40 -4.42 -19.81
CA SER A 80 -1.43 -5.46 -19.92
C SER A 80 -2.55 -5.27 -18.90
N ARG A 81 -2.19 -4.98 -17.64
CA ARG A 81 -3.15 -4.70 -16.57
C ARG A 81 -3.93 -3.40 -16.80
N VAL A 82 -3.23 -2.30 -17.06
CA VAL A 82 -3.84 -0.98 -17.30
C VAL A 82 -4.86 -1.08 -18.45
N LYS A 83 -4.53 -1.84 -19.51
CA LYS A 83 -5.45 -2.12 -20.62
C LYS A 83 -6.73 -2.84 -20.16
N ARG A 84 -6.62 -3.93 -19.38
CA ARG A 84 -7.80 -4.67 -18.84
C ARG A 84 -8.70 -3.79 -17.96
N MET A 85 -8.10 -2.92 -17.16
CA MET A 85 -8.85 -2.08 -16.19
C MET A 85 -9.27 -0.70 -16.73
N SER A 86 -8.86 -0.36 -17.96
CA SER A 86 -9.05 0.96 -18.55
C SER A 86 -10.48 1.51 -18.45
N VAL A 87 -11.49 0.68 -18.75
CA VAL A 87 -12.91 1.07 -18.64
C VAL A 87 -13.30 1.46 -17.21
N ARG A 88 -12.85 0.71 -16.20
CA ARG A 88 -13.14 1.01 -14.78
C ARG A 88 -12.46 2.31 -14.32
N TRP A 89 -11.22 2.52 -14.73
CA TRP A 89 -10.47 3.76 -14.45
C TRP A 89 -11.12 4.99 -15.07
N ILE A 90 -11.51 4.92 -16.36
CA ILE A 90 -12.17 6.02 -17.07
C ILE A 90 -13.54 6.33 -16.44
N GLN A 91 -14.35 5.31 -16.14
CA GLN A 91 -15.65 5.50 -15.48
C GLN A 91 -15.53 6.13 -14.09
N ALA A 92 -14.52 5.74 -13.30
CA ALA A 92 -14.28 6.35 -11.99
C ALA A 92 -13.79 7.80 -12.09
N GLY A 93 -12.93 8.11 -13.07
CA GLY A 93 -12.54 9.50 -13.39
C GLY A 93 -13.76 10.36 -13.74
N LEU A 94 -14.63 9.85 -14.61
CA LEU A 94 -15.87 10.55 -15.00
C LEU A 94 -16.80 10.82 -13.80
N ARG A 95 -16.96 9.87 -12.86
CA ARG A 95 -17.72 10.09 -11.62
C ARG A 95 -17.04 11.08 -10.68
N MET A 96 -15.71 11.04 -10.57
CA MET A 96 -14.96 12.04 -9.80
C MET A 96 -15.14 13.45 -10.38
N LYS A 97 -15.11 13.60 -11.71
CA LYS A 97 -15.37 14.88 -12.41
C LYS A 97 -16.77 15.46 -12.11
N GLN A 98 -17.76 14.62 -11.81
CA GLN A 98 -19.11 15.07 -11.40
C GLN A 98 -19.18 15.52 -9.94
N LYS A 99 -18.28 15.02 -9.08
CA LYS A 99 -18.21 15.40 -7.65
C LYS A 99 -17.38 16.66 -7.42
N VAL A 100 -16.31 16.84 -8.19
CA VAL A 100 -15.37 17.96 -8.02
C VAL A 100 -15.70 19.05 -9.04
N ASN A 101 -16.53 20.02 -8.63
CA ASN A 101 -17.01 21.11 -9.50
C ASN A 101 -15.89 21.98 -10.08
N ASN A 102 -14.70 22.02 -9.48
CA ASN A 102 -13.50 22.62 -10.05
C ASN A 102 -12.25 21.90 -9.54
N MET A 103 -11.50 21.24 -10.42
CA MET A 103 -10.17 20.69 -10.09
C MET A 103 -9.14 21.82 -10.16
N ASP A 104 -9.04 22.63 -9.11
CA ASP A 104 -8.05 23.74 -9.01
C ASP A 104 -6.60 23.27 -8.79
N SER A 105 -6.33 21.99 -9.03
CA SER A 105 -5.01 21.38 -8.90
C SER A 105 -4.09 21.70 -10.10
N LYS A 106 -2.81 21.94 -9.81
CA LYS A 106 -1.76 22.17 -10.82
C LYS A 106 -1.48 20.86 -11.59
N ARG A 107 -1.28 20.96 -12.90
CA ARG A 107 -0.79 19.84 -13.72
C ARG A 107 0.68 19.56 -13.43
N MET A 108 0.92 18.63 -12.51
CA MET A 108 2.28 18.18 -12.15
C MET A 108 2.92 17.32 -13.24
N ARG A 109 4.25 17.45 -13.41
CA ARG A 109 5.12 16.49 -14.10
C ARG A 109 5.61 15.46 -13.09
N VAL A 110 5.30 14.20 -13.34
CA VAL A 110 5.56 13.09 -12.42
C VAL A 110 6.47 12.08 -13.08
N HIS A 111 7.51 11.65 -12.37
CA HIS A 111 8.36 10.53 -12.80
C HIS A 111 8.07 9.31 -11.94
N SER A 112 7.84 8.16 -12.58
CA SER A 112 7.70 6.85 -11.92
C SER A 112 8.89 5.97 -12.28
N PHE A 113 9.73 5.65 -11.29
CA PHE A 113 10.94 4.83 -11.49
C PHE A 113 10.89 3.53 -10.69
N LYS A 114 10.82 2.40 -11.41
CA LYS A 114 10.93 1.04 -10.85
C LYS A 114 12.06 0.28 -11.53
N PHE A 115 13.20 0.16 -10.84
CA PHE A 115 14.30 -0.67 -11.33
C PHE A 115 13.90 -2.15 -11.34
N TYR A 116 14.21 -2.88 -12.42
CA TYR A 116 13.86 -4.29 -12.56
C TYR A 116 15.01 -5.15 -13.08
N GLN A 117 15.19 -6.33 -12.45
CA GLN A 117 16.16 -7.35 -12.85
C GLN A 117 15.44 -8.52 -13.52
N LYS A 118 15.93 -8.97 -14.69
CA LYS A 118 15.16 -9.66 -15.75
C LYS A 118 14.41 -10.95 -15.37
N THR A 119 14.66 -11.59 -14.23
CA THR A 119 14.40 -13.03 -14.02
C THR A 119 13.11 -13.43 -13.29
N MET A 120 12.39 -12.52 -12.61
CA MET A 120 11.37 -12.90 -11.62
C MET A 120 9.91 -12.91 -12.12
N VAL A 121 9.50 -12.02 -13.02
CA VAL A 121 8.08 -11.91 -13.46
C VAL A 121 7.56 -13.19 -14.12
N LYS A 122 8.35 -13.85 -14.98
CA LYS A 122 7.95 -15.09 -15.67
C LYS A 122 7.90 -16.35 -14.79
N ARG A 123 8.30 -16.25 -13.51
CA ARG A 123 8.31 -17.37 -12.54
C ARG A 123 7.30 -17.17 -11.39
N GLY A 124 6.38 -16.21 -11.53
CA GLY A 124 5.37 -15.92 -10.51
C GLY A 124 5.92 -15.23 -9.25
N GLY A 125 6.92 -14.36 -9.42
CA GLY A 125 7.53 -13.59 -8.33
C GLY A 125 6.57 -12.62 -7.59
N PRO A 126 7.09 -11.79 -6.65
CA PRO A 126 6.31 -10.85 -5.86
C PRO A 126 5.76 -9.72 -6.74
N LEU A 127 4.56 -9.94 -7.26
CA LEU A 127 3.89 -9.10 -8.26
C LEU A 127 2.96 -8.04 -7.64
N GLY A 128 2.78 -8.08 -6.31
CA GLY A 128 2.04 -7.09 -5.53
C GLY A 128 2.48 -5.65 -5.82
N GLU A 129 3.79 -5.40 -5.79
CA GLU A 129 4.37 -4.09 -6.11
C GLU A 129 4.04 -3.65 -7.54
N LEU A 130 4.13 -4.55 -8.53
CA LEU A 130 3.92 -4.19 -9.94
C LEU A 130 2.49 -3.76 -10.23
N VAL A 131 1.52 -4.19 -9.43
CA VAL A 131 0.16 -3.66 -9.49
C VAL A 131 0.04 -2.30 -8.81
N GLN A 132 0.66 -2.09 -7.63
CA GLN A 132 0.72 -0.76 -7.01
C GLN A 132 1.30 0.27 -8.01
N TRP A 133 2.36 -0.11 -8.74
CA TRP A 133 2.93 0.67 -9.85
C TRP A 133 1.95 0.92 -11.00
N ALA A 134 1.25 -0.11 -11.47
CA ALA A 134 0.30 0.00 -12.57
C ALA A 134 -0.89 0.91 -12.25
N ASP A 135 -1.47 0.72 -11.06
CA ASP A 135 -2.67 1.42 -10.62
C ASP A 135 -2.36 2.87 -10.26
N LEU A 136 -1.21 3.15 -9.64
CA LEU A 136 -0.71 4.50 -9.43
C LEU A 136 -0.50 5.22 -10.77
N SER A 137 0.12 4.55 -11.74
CA SER A 137 0.36 5.13 -13.07
C SER A 137 -0.96 5.44 -13.80
N ALA A 138 -1.93 4.53 -13.76
CA ALA A 138 -3.25 4.77 -14.32
C ALA A 138 -3.99 5.91 -13.60
N CYS A 139 -3.96 5.92 -12.27
CA CYS A 139 -4.59 6.94 -11.44
C CYS A 139 -4.05 8.35 -11.75
N LEU A 140 -2.73 8.55 -11.69
CA LEU A 140 -2.08 9.83 -12.03
C LEU A 140 -2.39 10.28 -13.46
N THR A 141 -2.49 9.33 -14.40
CA THR A 141 -2.84 9.62 -15.80
C THR A 141 -4.29 10.08 -15.94
N ILE A 142 -5.24 9.45 -15.25
CA ILE A 142 -6.66 9.85 -15.22
C ILE A 142 -6.84 11.20 -14.53
N LEU A 143 -6.10 11.49 -13.46
CA LEU A 143 -6.11 12.79 -12.77
C LEU A 143 -5.58 13.96 -13.62
N GLY A 144 -4.94 13.69 -14.77
CA GLY A 144 -4.50 14.72 -15.71
C GLY A 144 -3.02 15.08 -15.63
N HIS A 145 -2.24 14.44 -14.77
CA HIS A 145 -0.80 14.72 -14.62
C HIS A 145 0.01 14.21 -15.81
N ASN A 146 1.16 14.83 -16.08
CA ASN A 146 2.07 14.35 -17.13
C ASN A 146 3.03 13.32 -16.52
N LEU A 147 2.88 12.05 -16.88
CA LEU A 147 3.60 10.94 -16.29
C LEU A 147 4.68 10.43 -17.26
N THR A 148 5.90 10.28 -16.76
CA THR A 148 6.99 9.57 -17.44
C THR A 148 7.36 8.34 -16.63
N PHE A 149 7.44 7.17 -17.26
CA PHE A 149 7.77 5.90 -16.63
C PHE A 149 9.15 5.41 -17.10
N SER A 150 10.01 4.98 -16.18
CA SER A 150 11.28 4.34 -16.57
C SER A 150 11.67 3.17 -15.67
N THR A 151 12.44 2.24 -16.24
CA THR A 151 12.87 1.00 -15.57
C THR A 151 14.38 0.74 -15.66
N SER A 152 15.10 1.50 -16.50
CA SER A 152 16.55 1.37 -16.70
C SER A 152 17.31 2.56 -16.10
N ARG A 153 18.52 2.29 -15.58
CA ARG A 153 19.40 3.33 -15.04
C ARG A 153 19.79 4.36 -16.11
N GLN A 154 20.08 3.92 -17.34
CA GLN A 154 20.42 4.81 -18.45
C GLN A 154 19.29 5.80 -18.76
N HIS A 155 18.03 5.34 -18.78
CA HIS A 155 16.88 6.23 -19.00
C HIS A 155 16.70 7.18 -17.81
N LEU A 156 16.81 6.71 -16.56
CA LEU A 156 16.82 7.57 -15.37
C LEU A 156 17.88 8.68 -15.47
N HIS A 157 19.14 8.33 -15.74
CA HIS A 157 20.26 9.27 -15.78
C HIS A 157 20.04 10.36 -16.84
N SER A 158 19.51 9.99 -18.01
CA SER A 158 19.15 10.94 -19.07
C SER A 158 18.04 11.91 -18.64
N LEU A 159 16.96 11.39 -18.04
CA LEU A 159 15.83 12.19 -17.56
C LEU A 159 16.24 13.22 -16.50
N ILE A 160 17.03 12.81 -15.50
CA ILE A 160 17.47 13.70 -14.42
C ILE A 160 18.71 14.55 -14.78
N GLY A 161 19.36 14.30 -15.92
CA GLY A 161 20.59 15.00 -16.31
C GLY A 161 21.80 14.63 -15.43
N ALA A 162 21.91 13.37 -15.02
CA ALA A 162 23.06 12.89 -14.25
C ALA A 162 24.34 12.84 -15.11
N PRO A 163 25.50 13.28 -14.60
CA PRO A 163 26.78 13.14 -15.28
C PRO A 163 27.21 11.65 -15.36
N PRO A 164 28.14 11.29 -16.27
CA PRO A 164 28.77 9.97 -16.25
C PRO A 164 29.61 9.84 -14.97
N GLY A 165 29.47 8.73 -14.23
CA GLY A 165 30.20 8.60 -12.97
C GLY A 165 29.63 7.62 -11.96
N ARG A 166 30.07 7.78 -10.71
CA ARG A 166 29.61 7.04 -9.52
C ARG A 166 28.78 7.91 -8.56
N GLY A 167 28.37 9.11 -9.02
CA GLY A 167 27.55 10.04 -8.25
C GLY A 167 28.33 11.05 -7.42
N SER A 168 29.64 11.24 -7.68
CA SER A 168 30.44 12.22 -6.92
C SER A 168 30.04 13.68 -7.22
N CYS A 169 29.58 13.95 -8.45
CA CYS A 169 29.18 15.30 -8.90
C CYS A 169 27.65 15.44 -8.97
N PRO A 170 27.09 16.66 -8.79
CA PRO A 170 25.66 16.91 -8.89
C PRO A 170 25.12 16.80 -10.34
N ILE A 171 23.78 16.80 -10.47
CA ILE A 171 23.10 16.82 -11.78
C ILE A 171 23.35 18.14 -12.53
N GLN A 172 23.29 18.08 -13.86
CA GLN A 172 23.69 19.18 -14.75
C GLN A 172 22.69 20.34 -14.82
N ARG A 173 21.42 20.09 -14.47
CA ARG A 173 20.29 21.00 -14.68
C ARG A 173 19.23 20.81 -13.59
N PRO A 174 18.31 21.76 -13.38
CA PRO A 174 17.22 21.58 -12.44
C PRO A 174 16.36 20.36 -12.75
N LEU A 175 15.92 19.67 -11.70
CA LEU A 175 14.99 18.56 -11.85
C LEU A 175 13.63 19.10 -12.34
N THR A 176 13.22 18.63 -13.52
CA THR A 176 11.99 19.07 -14.18
C THR A 176 10.72 18.48 -13.55
N PHE A 177 10.81 17.32 -12.90
CA PHE A 177 9.68 16.66 -12.26
C PHE A 177 9.29 17.34 -10.94
N ASP A 178 8.00 17.64 -10.78
CA ASP A 178 7.43 18.18 -9.55
C ASP A 178 7.33 17.08 -8.46
N LEU A 179 7.08 15.82 -8.86
CA LEU A 179 7.07 14.63 -7.99
C LEU A 179 7.84 13.46 -8.64
N ILE A 180 8.49 12.64 -7.81
CA ILE A 180 9.07 11.36 -8.23
C ILE A 180 8.54 10.25 -7.32
N TYR A 181 7.86 9.28 -7.91
CA TYR A 181 7.53 8.01 -7.25
C TYR A 181 8.64 7.00 -7.55
N THR A 182 9.16 6.34 -6.51
CA THR A 182 10.20 5.31 -6.65
C THR A 182 10.08 4.25 -5.54
N ASP A 183 10.90 3.20 -5.57
CA ASP A 183 11.07 2.22 -4.49
C ASP A 183 12.48 2.36 -3.86
N TYR A 184 12.86 1.51 -2.90
CA TYR A 184 14.20 1.58 -2.29
C TYR A 184 15.36 1.42 -3.29
N HIS A 185 15.22 0.52 -4.26
CA HIS A 185 16.24 0.32 -5.28
C HIS A 185 16.37 1.53 -6.20
N GLY A 186 15.25 2.14 -6.55
CA GLY A 186 15.22 3.36 -7.35
C GLY A 186 15.68 4.60 -6.59
N LEU A 187 15.38 4.71 -5.30
CA LEU A 187 15.89 5.75 -4.40
C LEU A 187 17.41 5.67 -4.26
N ALA A 188 17.97 4.46 -4.12
CA ALA A 188 19.42 4.24 -4.10
C ALA A 188 20.08 4.63 -5.44
N HIS A 189 19.39 4.44 -6.57
CA HIS A 189 19.87 4.90 -7.88
C HIS A 189 19.75 6.41 -8.08
N LEU A 190 18.70 7.06 -7.56
CA LEU A 190 18.61 8.52 -7.51
C LEU A 190 19.73 9.10 -6.65
N HIS A 191 19.95 8.58 -5.44
CA HIS A 191 21.03 8.99 -4.55
C HIS A 191 22.41 8.87 -5.23
N GLY A 192 22.72 7.68 -5.77
CA GLY A 192 23.98 7.40 -6.48
C GLY A 192 24.14 8.07 -7.85
N ALA A 193 23.13 8.79 -8.36
CA ALA A 193 23.20 9.53 -9.62
C ALA A 193 23.08 11.06 -9.43
N MET A 194 22.50 11.52 -8.32
CA MET A 194 22.30 12.94 -8.03
C MET A 194 23.38 13.52 -7.10
N GLY A 195 24.08 12.70 -6.32
CA GLY A 195 25.16 13.14 -5.44
C GLY A 195 24.70 14.26 -4.49
N LEU A 196 25.46 15.35 -4.46
CA LEU A 196 25.16 16.56 -3.66
C LEU A 196 23.79 17.19 -3.96
N ALA A 197 23.20 16.94 -5.13
CA ALA A 197 21.86 17.44 -5.45
C ALA A 197 20.74 16.64 -4.80
N PHE A 198 20.99 15.42 -4.30
CA PHE A 198 19.93 14.55 -3.75
C PHE A 198 19.16 15.19 -2.58
N PRO A 199 19.80 15.77 -1.53
CA PRO A 199 19.09 16.34 -0.40
C PRO A 199 18.16 17.50 -0.79
N HIS A 200 18.57 18.33 -1.76
CA HIS A 200 17.77 19.45 -2.28
C HIS A 200 16.41 18.99 -2.85
N TYR A 201 16.35 17.76 -3.39
CA TYR A 201 15.15 17.22 -4.03
C TYR A 201 14.38 16.20 -3.18
N GLN A 202 14.86 15.86 -1.97
CA GLN A 202 14.25 14.83 -1.11
C GLN A 202 12.74 15.01 -0.92
N CYS A 203 12.26 16.24 -0.77
CA CYS A 203 10.84 16.55 -0.57
C CYS A 203 9.90 16.14 -1.73
N ARG A 204 10.44 15.97 -2.94
CA ARG A 204 9.68 15.55 -4.14
C ARG A 204 9.49 14.04 -4.23
N PHE A 205 10.21 13.27 -3.42
CA PHE A 205 10.16 11.81 -3.48
C PHE A 205 8.92 11.25 -2.77
N ARG A 206 8.37 10.16 -3.31
CA ARG A 206 7.32 9.32 -2.73
C ARG A 206 7.75 7.87 -2.89
N ILE A 207 7.95 7.16 -1.78
CA ILE A 207 8.63 5.87 -1.76
C ILE A 207 7.61 4.75 -1.61
N LEU A 208 7.38 3.97 -2.66
CA LEU A 208 6.55 2.76 -2.59
C LEU A 208 7.33 1.72 -1.77
N ASP A 209 6.88 1.53 -0.53
CA ASP A 209 7.46 0.67 0.49
C ASP A 209 6.32 -0.18 1.07
N SER A 210 6.16 -1.40 0.56
CA SER A 210 4.97 -2.24 0.82
C SER A 210 4.63 -2.38 2.30
N PHE A 211 5.63 -2.54 3.17
CA PHE A 211 5.49 -2.78 4.60
C PHE A 211 5.62 -1.52 5.47
N GLY A 212 6.16 -0.44 4.90
CA GLY A 212 6.42 0.82 5.58
C GLY A 212 7.72 0.83 6.40
N THR A 213 8.06 2.00 6.91
CA THR A 213 9.29 2.27 7.66
C THR A 213 8.98 3.11 8.89
N GLU A 214 9.33 2.62 10.08
CA GLU A 214 9.13 3.39 11.31
C GLU A 214 10.22 4.49 11.45
N PRO A 215 9.91 5.64 12.05
CA PRO A 215 10.85 6.73 12.31
C PRO A 215 12.19 6.29 12.92
N VAL A 216 12.18 5.28 13.79
CA VAL A 216 13.38 4.76 14.47
C VAL A 216 14.41 4.13 13.53
N PHE A 217 13.98 3.66 12.36
CA PHE A 217 14.87 3.11 11.31
C PHE A 217 15.17 4.12 10.20
N ASN A 218 14.36 5.18 10.07
CA ASN A 218 14.53 6.21 9.05
C ASN A 218 15.69 7.17 9.39
N LEU A 219 15.83 7.55 10.67
CA LEU A 219 16.91 8.43 11.11
C LEU A 219 18.14 7.61 11.52
N ASP A 220 19.16 7.63 10.65
CA ASP A 220 20.34 6.76 10.74
C ASP A 220 21.14 6.91 12.06
N THR A 221 21.32 8.14 12.56
CA THR A 221 22.02 8.41 13.82
C THR A 221 21.26 7.85 15.03
N TYR A 222 19.93 7.92 15.00
CA TYR A 222 19.06 7.35 16.03
C TYR A 222 19.06 5.81 15.96
N ALA A 223 18.95 5.26 14.75
CA ALA A 223 19.00 3.82 14.50
C ALA A 223 20.29 3.21 15.05
N ARG A 224 21.45 3.77 14.66
CA ARG A 224 22.77 3.30 15.08
C ARG A 224 22.99 3.42 16.60
N SER A 225 22.58 4.54 17.22
CA SER A 225 22.75 4.74 18.67
C SER A 225 21.87 3.84 19.54
N HIS A 226 20.71 3.40 19.03
CA HIS A 226 19.77 2.51 19.73
C HIS A 226 19.89 1.04 19.31
N GLY A 227 20.90 0.69 18.51
CA GLY A 227 21.17 -0.69 18.07
C GLY A 227 20.22 -1.22 16.98
N TYR A 228 19.35 -0.38 16.41
CA TYR A 228 18.48 -0.76 15.30
C TYR A 228 19.29 -0.96 14.02
N LYS A 229 19.27 -2.18 13.49
CA LYS A 229 19.94 -2.55 12.23
C LYS A 229 18.92 -2.62 11.10
N THR A 230 19.22 -2.01 9.96
CA THR A 230 18.38 -2.06 8.76
C THR A 230 19.24 -1.99 7.50
N LEU A 231 18.77 -2.65 6.44
CA LEU A 231 19.34 -2.56 5.08
C LEU A 231 18.53 -1.60 4.18
N TRP A 232 17.40 -1.08 4.69
CA TRP A 232 16.41 -0.35 3.88
C TRP A 232 16.06 1.04 4.44
N GLY A 233 16.35 1.31 5.71
CA GLY A 233 16.10 2.62 6.35
C GLY A 233 17.21 3.65 6.08
N SER A 234 17.44 4.53 7.05
CA SER A 234 18.54 5.53 7.04
C SER A 234 18.48 6.60 5.94
N TRP A 235 17.29 6.93 5.40
CA TRP A 235 17.13 7.93 4.33
C TRP A 235 16.79 9.35 4.82
N ALA A 236 16.44 9.52 6.10
CA ALA A 236 16.03 10.79 6.70
C ALA A 236 14.92 11.54 5.93
N LEU A 237 13.99 10.81 5.30
CA LEU A 237 12.81 11.39 4.64
C LEU A 237 11.72 11.71 5.68
N GLN A 238 10.76 12.57 5.35
CA GLN A 238 9.56 12.71 6.19
C GLN A 238 8.79 11.38 6.17
N PRO A 239 8.38 10.77 7.30
CA PRO A 239 7.77 9.43 7.32
C PRO A 239 6.57 9.26 6.38
N LEU A 240 5.74 10.31 6.25
CA LEU A 240 4.60 10.32 5.31
C LEU A 240 4.98 10.26 3.82
N GLN A 241 6.26 10.40 3.45
CA GLN A 241 6.75 10.15 2.09
C GLN A 241 6.79 8.67 1.71
N TYR A 242 6.87 7.76 2.69
CA TYR A 242 6.72 6.34 2.46
C TYR A 242 5.25 6.02 2.12
N MET A 243 5.04 5.04 1.24
CA MET A 243 3.75 4.70 0.65
C MET A 243 3.51 3.19 0.71
N THR A 244 2.73 2.76 1.71
CA THR A 244 2.49 1.35 1.99
C THR A 244 1.51 0.70 1.02
N MET A 245 1.54 -0.64 1.04
CA MET A 245 0.57 -1.48 0.34
C MET A 245 -0.79 -1.47 1.06
N PHE A 246 -0.84 -1.18 2.36
CA PHE A 246 -2.03 -1.34 3.18
C PHE A 246 -1.98 -0.43 4.43
N PRO A 247 -3.14 -0.07 5.01
CA PRO A 247 -3.21 0.71 6.26
C PRO A 247 -2.96 -0.13 7.54
N CYS A 248 -2.20 -1.24 7.47
CA CYS A 248 -1.97 -2.16 8.60
C CYS A 248 -1.21 -1.53 9.78
N ARG A 249 -0.43 -0.50 9.51
CA ARG A 249 0.32 0.28 10.50
C ARG A 249 -0.25 1.67 10.43
N GLU A 250 -1.17 1.95 11.35
CA GLU A 250 -2.07 3.10 11.32
C GLU A 250 -1.31 4.44 11.40
N MET A 251 -0.89 4.87 10.20
CA MET A 251 -0.28 6.15 9.83
C MET A 251 1.08 6.44 10.47
N GLU A 252 2.13 5.77 10.00
CA GLU A 252 3.47 6.39 9.92
C GLU A 252 3.83 6.80 8.48
N ALA A 253 3.03 6.36 7.52
CA ALA A 253 3.25 6.46 6.08
C ALA A 253 1.91 6.69 5.33
N SER A 254 1.98 7.19 4.10
CA SER A 254 0.86 7.26 3.16
C SER A 254 0.59 5.87 2.54
N TRP A 255 -0.44 5.69 1.68
CA TRP A 255 -0.64 4.43 0.94
C TRP A 255 -1.41 4.56 -0.38
N THR A 256 -1.09 3.71 -1.36
CA THR A 256 -1.50 3.90 -2.76
C THR A 256 -2.23 2.70 -3.38
N ARG A 257 -2.72 1.76 -2.59
CA ARG A 257 -3.20 0.47 -3.11
C ARG A 257 -4.62 0.43 -3.72
N TRP A 258 -4.78 -0.40 -4.75
CA TRP A 258 -6.05 -0.96 -5.25
C TRP A 258 -6.27 -2.44 -4.88
N ALA A 259 -7.49 -2.96 -4.97
CA ALA A 259 -7.76 -4.40 -4.82
C ALA A 259 -8.47 -5.03 -6.02
N PHE A 260 -7.66 -5.38 -7.02
CA PHE A 260 -7.75 -6.59 -7.86
C PHE A 260 -6.29 -6.86 -8.17
N LEU A 261 -5.66 -7.95 -7.75
CA LEU A 261 -4.21 -8.07 -7.89
C LEU A 261 -3.81 -9.38 -8.55
N GLU A 262 -3.55 -9.20 -9.82
CA GLU A 262 -3.49 -10.23 -10.83
C GLU A 262 -2.08 -10.82 -10.89
N HIS A 263 -1.99 -12.15 -10.74
CA HIS A 263 -0.78 -12.95 -10.51
C HIS A 263 -0.06 -12.71 -9.17
N CYS A 264 -0.13 -13.68 -8.24
CA CYS A 264 1.07 -14.26 -7.60
C CYS A 264 0.85 -15.79 -7.48
N LEU A 265 1.81 -16.57 -6.96
CA LEU A 265 1.62 -18.00 -6.66
C LEU A 265 0.52 -18.22 -5.60
N PHE A 266 -0.65 -18.72 -6.01
CA PHE A 266 -1.81 -19.00 -5.16
C PHE A 266 -2.54 -20.28 -5.63
N VAL A 267 -3.36 -20.95 -4.82
CA VAL A 267 -3.63 -22.41 -4.96
C VAL A 267 -5.13 -22.77 -5.02
N LEU A 268 -5.81 -22.69 -6.16
CA LEU A 268 -7.28 -22.47 -6.23
C LEU A 268 -8.21 -23.72 -6.36
N LEU A 269 -8.96 -24.13 -5.31
CA LEU A 269 -9.66 -25.44 -5.23
C LEU A 269 -11.10 -25.56 -5.85
N ARG A 270 -11.64 -26.78 -6.17
CA ARG A 270 -13.03 -27.10 -6.66
C ARG A 270 -13.63 -28.38 -6.04
N VAL A 271 -14.93 -28.65 -6.21
CA VAL A 271 -15.61 -29.97 -6.06
C VAL A 271 -16.30 -30.43 -7.33
N GLU A 272 -16.33 -31.75 -7.53
CA GLU A 272 -17.42 -32.46 -8.21
C GLU A 272 -17.66 -33.84 -7.58
N GLY A 273 -18.92 -34.17 -7.25
CA GLY A 273 -19.33 -35.57 -7.00
C GLY A 273 -20.16 -35.87 -5.75
N VAL A 274 -21.48 -35.70 -5.84
CA VAL A 274 -22.45 -36.65 -5.24
C VAL A 274 -23.52 -36.92 -6.29
N ARG A 275 -23.81 -38.20 -6.55
CA ARG A 275 -24.83 -38.64 -7.52
C ARG A 275 -26.15 -38.97 -6.86
N ASP A 276 -27.19 -38.81 -7.67
CA ASP A 276 -28.52 -39.43 -7.63
C ASP A 276 -29.48 -39.06 -6.48
N GLY A 277 -30.75 -38.81 -6.86
CA GLY A 277 -31.85 -38.81 -5.90
C GLY A 277 -32.97 -37.77 -6.03
N CYS A 278 -33.46 -37.38 -7.21
CA CYS A 278 -34.86 -36.93 -7.32
C CYS A 278 -35.41 -36.92 -8.76
N ARG A 279 -36.31 -37.87 -9.06
CA ARG A 279 -37.14 -37.89 -10.28
C ARG A 279 -38.60 -38.02 -9.84
N LEU A 280 -39.37 -36.92 -9.84
CA LEU A 280 -40.82 -36.89 -10.16
C LEU A 280 -41.40 -35.46 -10.04
N MET A 281 -42.54 -35.23 -10.72
CA MET A 281 -43.47 -34.08 -10.61
C MET A 281 -42.97 -32.67 -11.01
N ALA A 282 -43.24 -32.28 -12.26
CA ALA A 282 -44.35 -31.36 -12.59
C ALA A 282 -44.49 -31.16 -14.11
N ARG A 283 -45.69 -31.36 -14.67
CA ARG A 283 -46.04 -31.12 -16.08
C ARG A 283 -47.19 -30.10 -16.14
N LYS A 284 -47.17 -29.25 -17.18
CA LYS A 284 -48.21 -28.28 -17.63
C LYS A 284 -48.37 -26.98 -16.81
N GLY A 285 -48.59 -25.86 -17.52
CA GLY A 285 -48.74 -24.52 -16.92
C GLY A 285 -48.70 -23.28 -17.85
N GLN A 286 -48.92 -23.44 -19.16
CA GLN A 286 -49.66 -22.50 -20.02
C GLN A 286 -49.49 -20.96 -19.88
N GLN A 287 -48.58 -20.39 -20.69
CA GLN A 287 -48.85 -19.33 -21.68
C GLN A 287 -49.54 -17.99 -21.30
N SER A 288 -48.75 -16.90 -21.41
CA SER A 288 -49.12 -15.53 -21.88
C SER A 288 -49.56 -14.45 -20.87
N ARG A 289 -49.28 -13.19 -21.30
CA ARG A 289 -49.47 -11.86 -20.67
C ARG A 289 -48.44 -11.56 -19.55
N GLU A 290 -47.76 -10.40 -19.53
CA GLU A 290 -47.97 -9.16 -20.28
C GLU A 290 -46.68 -8.36 -20.56
N THR A 291 -46.50 -7.92 -21.80
CA THR A 291 -45.28 -7.24 -22.28
C THR A 291 -45.34 -5.73 -22.03
N LYS A 292 -45.07 -5.27 -20.80
CA LYS A 292 -45.02 -3.82 -20.51
C LYS A 292 -44.06 -3.37 -19.40
N ARG A 293 -42.87 -4.00 -19.33
CA ARG A 293 -41.76 -3.55 -18.47
C ARG A 293 -40.39 -3.95 -19.05
N ARG A 294 -40.01 -3.35 -20.18
CA ARG A 294 -38.66 -3.46 -20.78
C ARG A 294 -38.14 -2.04 -21.04
N GLU A 295 -36.85 -1.83 -20.76
CA GLU A 295 -36.03 -0.59 -20.84
C GLU A 295 -35.54 0.03 -19.51
N GLN A 296 -35.94 -0.44 -18.31
CA GLN A 296 -35.35 0.02 -17.03
C GLN A 296 -34.69 -1.05 -16.15
N GLU A 297 -34.83 -2.34 -16.46
CA GLU A 297 -34.12 -3.43 -15.77
C GLU A 297 -33.04 -4.02 -16.68
N LYS A 298 -31.86 -3.38 -16.68
CA LYS A 298 -30.57 -3.97 -17.08
C LYS A 298 -29.53 -3.88 -15.95
N VAL A 299 -30.01 -4.01 -14.71
CA VAL A 299 -29.18 -4.65 -13.68
C VAL A 299 -29.03 -6.10 -14.13
N LEU A 300 -27.81 -6.53 -14.45
CA LEU A 300 -27.55 -7.93 -14.80
C LEU A 300 -27.94 -8.77 -13.57
N ASP A 301 -28.95 -9.64 -13.70
CA ASP A 301 -29.44 -10.43 -12.58
C ASP A 301 -28.42 -11.52 -12.20
N PHE A 302 -27.52 -11.15 -11.30
CA PHE A 302 -26.54 -12.07 -10.72
C PHE A 302 -27.19 -13.17 -9.86
N ARG A 303 -28.46 -13.04 -9.43
CA ARG A 303 -29.15 -14.10 -8.65
C ARG A 303 -29.49 -15.30 -9.52
N GLU A 304 -29.95 -15.09 -10.75
CA GLU A 304 -30.33 -16.20 -11.62
C GLU A 304 -29.10 -17.03 -12.06
N LEU A 305 -27.94 -16.39 -12.26
CA LEU A 305 -26.69 -17.08 -12.61
C LEU A 305 -26.15 -17.98 -11.47
N ILE A 306 -26.32 -17.57 -10.21
CA ILE A 306 -25.90 -18.33 -9.02
C ILE A 306 -26.78 -19.58 -8.81
N SER A 307 -28.03 -19.57 -9.30
CA SER A 307 -29.00 -20.65 -9.06
C SER A 307 -28.76 -21.95 -9.83
N ARG A 308 -27.91 -21.94 -10.87
CA ARG A 308 -27.90 -23.01 -11.90
C ARG A 308 -26.62 -23.80 -12.09
N SER A 309 -25.54 -23.58 -11.34
CA SER A 309 -24.39 -24.51 -11.38
C SER A 309 -23.42 -24.43 -10.20
N SER A 310 -22.67 -25.52 -10.05
CA SER A 310 -21.37 -25.65 -9.38
C SER A 310 -21.38 -25.97 -7.87
N TYR A 311 -21.00 -27.22 -7.60
CA TYR A 311 -20.46 -27.74 -6.34
C TYR A 311 -19.36 -26.83 -5.75
N PRO A 312 -19.08 -26.85 -4.43
CA PRO A 312 -18.25 -25.83 -3.76
C PRO A 312 -16.74 -25.89 -4.11
N LEU A 313 -16.00 -24.80 -3.85
CA LEU A 313 -14.65 -24.51 -4.39
C LEU A 313 -13.86 -23.59 -3.41
N THR A 314 -12.53 -23.70 -3.22
CA THR A 314 -11.92 -23.47 -1.86
C THR A 314 -10.43 -23.01 -1.76
N LEU A 315 -9.85 -22.19 -2.66
CA LEU A 315 -8.39 -21.84 -2.75
C LEU A 315 -7.51 -21.88 -1.46
N LEU A 316 -6.28 -22.38 -1.52
CA LEU A 316 -5.12 -22.24 -0.58
C LEU A 316 -4.03 -21.25 -1.09
N THR A 317 -2.91 -21.00 -0.39
CA THR A 317 -1.79 -20.15 -0.93
C THR A 317 -0.38 -20.51 -0.43
N THR A 318 0.59 -20.95 -1.25
CA THR A 318 2.04 -20.84 -0.93
C THR A 318 2.99 -21.08 -2.12
N PRO A 319 4.19 -20.44 -2.14
CA PRO A 319 5.37 -20.87 -2.90
C PRO A 319 6.14 -22.06 -2.29
N SER A 320 6.08 -22.24 -0.97
CA SER A 320 6.69 -23.35 -0.23
C SER A 320 5.60 -24.18 0.44
N TRP A 321 5.46 -25.45 0.02
CA TRP A 321 4.59 -26.38 0.73
C TRP A 321 5.32 -26.97 1.93
N ASP A 322 5.17 -26.34 3.10
CA ASP A 322 5.75 -26.84 4.35
C ASP A 322 4.96 -28.07 4.84
N LEU A 323 5.64 -29.19 5.08
CA LEU A 323 5.00 -30.47 5.44
C LEU A 323 4.04 -30.36 6.64
N GLY A 324 4.30 -29.43 7.58
CA GLY A 324 3.48 -29.23 8.78
C GLY A 324 2.02 -28.78 8.51
N LYS A 325 1.75 -28.12 7.37
CA LYS A 325 0.39 -27.60 7.04
C LYS A 325 -0.50 -28.62 6.32
N SER A 326 0.06 -29.78 5.96
CA SER A 326 -0.66 -30.85 5.25
C SER A 326 -1.89 -31.36 6.01
N LYS A 327 -1.84 -31.39 7.35
CA LYS A 327 -2.92 -31.91 8.20
C LYS A 327 -4.17 -31.01 8.20
N ASP A 328 -3.98 -29.69 8.32
CA ASP A 328 -5.10 -28.73 8.31
C ASP A 328 -5.78 -28.69 6.94
N VAL A 329 -5.00 -28.78 5.86
CA VAL A 329 -5.55 -28.83 4.50
C VAL A 329 -6.21 -30.18 4.21
N GLY A 330 -5.70 -31.30 4.71
CA GLY A 330 -6.32 -32.61 4.56
C GLY A 330 -7.76 -32.61 5.09
N LEU A 331 -7.98 -32.01 6.26
CA LEU A 331 -9.31 -31.86 6.87
C LEU A 331 -10.26 -30.95 6.08
N ILE A 332 -9.73 -29.92 5.39
CA ILE A 332 -10.52 -29.13 4.44
C ILE A 332 -10.87 -29.99 3.21
N SER A 333 -9.93 -30.83 2.77
CA SER A 333 -10.04 -31.69 1.59
C SER A 333 -11.03 -32.85 1.75
N GLU A 334 -11.34 -33.24 2.98
CA GLU A 334 -12.40 -34.20 3.32
C GLU A 334 -13.81 -33.62 3.09
N GLU A 335 -13.99 -32.31 3.26
CA GLU A 335 -15.29 -31.62 3.13
C GLU A 335 -15.45 -30.94 1.76
N LEU A 336 -14.33 -30.48 1.19
CA LEU A 336 -14.26 -29.67 -0.02
C LEU A 336 -13.04 -30.08 -0.83
N GLU A 337 -13.25 -30.62 -2.03
CA GLU A 337 -12.18 -30.96 -2.97
C GLU A 337 -11.30 -29.74 -3.32
N THR A 338 -10.12 -30.08 -3.81
CA THR A 338 -8.88 -29.38 -3.54
C THR A 338 -8.10 -29.27 -4.86
N HIS A 339 -7.85 -28.05 -5.37
CA HIS A 339 -6.97 -27.72 -6.50
C HIS A 339 -5.93 -26.60 -6.22
N GLY A 340 -4.80 -26.59 -6.93
CA GLY A 340 -3.73 -25.59 -6.79
C GLY A 340 -3.44 -24.72 -8.01
N THR A 341 -2.57 -23.72 -7.86
CA THR A 341 -1.89 -22.97 -8.94
C THR A 341 -0.44 -22.69 -8.46
N VAL A 342 0.25 -23.79 -8.11
CA VAL A 342 1.63 -23.81 -7.61
C VAL A 342 2.58 -23.99 -8.79
N CYS A 343 3.61 -23.16 -8.88
CA CYS A 343 4.68 -23.34 -9.86
C CYS A 343 5.49 -24.60 -9.53
N GLN A 344 5.54 -25.56 -10.45
CA GLN A 344 6.38 -26.77 -10.34
C GLN A 344 7.48 -26.71 -11.41
N PRO A 345 8.77 -26.65 -11.02
CA PRO A 345 9.87 -26.75 -11.96
C PRO A 345 9.90 -28.15 -12.62
N PRO A 346 10.28 -28.27 -13.91
CA PRO A 346 10.51 -29.57 -14.52
C PRO A 346 11.53 -30.40 -13.73
N GLY A 347 11.30 -31.71 -13.62
CA GLY A 347 12.24 -32.67 -13.02
C GLY A 347 12.29 -32.71 -11.49
N HIS A 348 11.39 -32.03 -10.77
CA HIS A 348 11.30 -32.11 -9.31
C HIS A 348 10.06 -32.90 -8.87
N SER A 349 10.14 -33.61 -7.75
CA SER A 349 8.99 -34.30 -7.15
C SER A 349 7.92 -33.31 -6.70
N SER A 350 6.64 -33.69 -6.81
CA SER A 350 5.54 -32.82 -6.37
C SER A 350 5.57 -32.64 -4.86
N THR A 351 5.90 -31.42 -4.42
CA THR A 351 5.73 -31.00 -3.02
C THR A 351 4.25 -30.82 -2.64
N VAL A 352 3.37 -30.77 -3.63
CA VAL A 352 1.91 -30.61 -3.47
C VAL A 352 1.27 -32.00 -3.30
N PRO A 353 0.45 -32.24 -2.25
CA PRO A 353 -0.21 -33.53 -2.02
C PRO A 353 -1.14 -33.96 -3.16
N SER A 354 -1.29 -35.27 -3.36
CA SER A 354 -2.06 -35.86 -4.46
C SER A 354 -3.56 -35.53 -4.45
N PHE A 355 -4.12 -35.24 -3.26
CA PHE A 355 -5.50 -34.78 -3.12
C PHE A 355 -5.70 -33.33 -3.59
N ILE A 356 -4.64 -32.63 -4.02
CA ILE A 356 -4.67 -31.27 -4.58
C ILE A 356 -4.45 -31.31 -6.10
N ARG A 357 -5.51 -31.05 -6.89
CA ARG A 357 -5.44 -30.88 -8.35
C ARG A 357 -4.64 -29.63 -8.76
N ASN A 358 -3.32 -29.70 -8.93
CA ASN A 358 -2.55 -28.50 -9.29
C ASN A 358 -2.80 -28.03 -10.75
N HIS A 359 -3.17 -26.77 -10.96
CA HIS A 359 -3.35 -26.11 -12.27
C HIS A 359 -2.08 -25.41 -12.79
N GLY A 360 -0.97 -25.43 -12.04
CA GLY A 360 0.27 -24.75 -12.42
C GLY A 360 0.16 -23.22 -12.35
N LEU A 361 0.95 -22.47 -13.12
CA LEU A 361 0.80 -21.01 -13.20
C LEU A 361 -0.26 -20.65 -14.26
N LEU A 362 -1.42 -20.15 -13.80
CA LEU A 362 -2.53 -19.79 -14.68
C LEU A 362 -2.38 -18.38 -15.30
N PRO A 363 -2.73 -18.22 -16.59
CA PRO A 363 -3.05 -16.92 -17.16
C PRO A 363 -4.20 -16.25 -16.41
N GLN A 364 -4.22 -14.92 -16.46
CA GLN A 364 -5.01 -14.17 -15.50
C GLN A 364 -6.52 -14.32 -15.66
N GLU A 365 -7.01 -14.43 -16.89
CA GLU A 365 -8.43 -14.67 -17.13
C GLU A 365 -8.88 -16.04 -16.61
N ASP A 366 -8.01 -17.04 -16.70
CA ASP A 366 -8.26 -18.39 -16.19
C ASP A 366 -8.28 -18.38 -14.67
N PHE A 367 -7.34 -17.66 -14.03
CA PHE A 367 -7.34 -17.41 -12.58
C PHE A 367 -8.64 -16.73 -12.12
N LEU A 368 -9.07 -15.64 -12.77
CA LEU A 368 -10.36 -15.00 -12.45
C LEU A 368 -11.57 -15.89 -12.73
N ARG A 369 -11.55 -16.70 -13.79
CA ARG A 369 -12.63 -17.66 -14.10
C ARG A 369 -12.70 -18.76 -13.04
N LEU A 370 -11.57 -19.14 -12.46
CA LEU A 370 -11.51 -20.12 -11.37
C LEU A 370 -11.91 -19.48 -10.02
N MET A 371 -11.48 -18.24 -9.74
CA MET A 371 -11.84 -17.47 -8.54
C MET A 371 -13.34 -17.18 -8.45
N ARG A 372 -13.99 -16.81 -9.56
CA ARG A 372 -15.46 -16.56 -9.58
C ARG A 372 -16.31 -17.79 -9.25
N ARG A 373 -15.72 -18.98 -9.30
CA ARG A 373 -16.40 -20.23 -8.95
C ARG A 373 -16.11 -20.61 -7.49
N ALA A 374 -14.99 -20.14 -6.92
CA ALA A 374 -14.66 -20.30 -5.50
C ALA A 374 -15.74 -19.73 -4.55
N LYS A 375 -15.90 -20.44 -3.43
CA LYS A 375 -16.68 -20.03 -2.26
C LYS A 375 -15.80 -19.69 -1.07
N VAL A 376 -14.63 -20.32 -0.98
CA VAL A 376 -13.67 -20.09 0.10
C VAL A 376 -12.28 -19.81 -0.48
N PHE A 377 -11.54 -18.94 0.19
CA PHE A 377 -10.11 -18.67 0.02
C PHE A 377 -9.46 -18.91 1.38
N VAL A 378 -8.30 -19.55 1.41
CA VAL A 378 -7.65 -20.12 2.60
C VAL A 378 -6.22 -19.63 2.61
N GLY A 379 -5.90 -18.79 3.58
CA GLY A 379 -4.53 -18.37 3.83
C GLY A 379 -3.74 -19.48 4.52
N LEU A 380 -2.51 -19.75 4.04
CA LEU A 380 -1.58 -20.69 4.70
C LEU A 380 -0.50 -19.98 5.55
N GLY A 381 -0.72 -18.72 5.89
CA GLY A 381 0.16 -17.88 6.72
C GLY A 381 1.23 -17.14 5.92
N PHE A 382 1.44 -17.45 4.65
CA PHE A 382 2.36 -16.75 3.74
C PHE A 382 1.79 -16.75 2.30
N PRO A 383 2.00 -15.70 1.48
CA PRO A 383 2.67 -14.42 1.78
C PRO A 383 1.88 -13.55 2.76
N TYR A 384 2.61 -12.78 3.57
CA TYR A 384 2.05 -11.73 4.44
C TYR A 384 1.62 -10.54 3.61
N GLU A 385 0.53 -9.88 4.03
CA GLU A 385 0.04 -8.63 3.44
C GLU A 385 -0.14 -8.72 1.91
N GLY A 386 -0.37 -9.95 1.45
CA GLY A 386 -0.61 -10.31 0.08
C GLY A 386 -1.96 -9.79 -0.41
N PRO A 387 -2.15 -9.71 -1.74
CA PRO A 387 -3.26 -8.94 -2.26
C PRO A 387 -4.48 -9.76 -2.68
N ALA A 388 -4.27 -11.02 -3.05
CA ALA A 388 -5.31 -11.93 -3.52
C ALA A 388 -6.47 -12.18 -2.53
N PRO A 389 -6.29 -12.12 -1.19
CA PRO A 389 -7.43 -12.23 -0.26
C PRO A 389 -8.51 -11.17 -0.46
N ILE A 390 -8.17 -9.92 -0.80
CA ILE A 390 -9.20 -8.89 -1.06
C ILE A 390 -9.84 -9.08 -2.45
N GLU A 391 -9.09 -9.57 -3.44
CA GLU A 391 -9.66 -9.97 -4.73
C GLU A 391 -10.67 -11.11 -4.57
N ALA A 392 -10.42 -12.04 -3.65
CA ALA A 392 -11.35 -13.11 -3.28
C ALA A 392 -12.66 -12.59 -2.69
N ILE A 393 -12.56 -11.72 -1.68
CA ILE A 393 -13.72 -11.09 -1.03
C ILE A 393 -14.51 -10.24 -2.06
N SER A 394 -13.79 -9.57 -2.97
CA SER A 394 -14.35 -8.79 -4.09
C SER A 394 -15.02 -9.64 -5.17
N LEU A 395 -14.89 -10.97 -5.10
CA LEU A 395 -15.54 -11.95 -5.98
C LEU A 395 -16.56 -12.82 -5.22
N GLY A 396 -16.82 -12.55 -3.93
CA GLY A 396 -17.78 -13.29 -3.10
C GLY A 396 -17.22 -14.55 -2.41
N CYS A 397 -15.90 -14.68 -2.29
CA CYS A 397 -15.28 -15.74 -1.51
C CYS A 397 -15.17 -15.36 -0.02
N VAL A 398 -15.44 -16.31 0.88
CA VAL A 398 -15.07 -16.21 2.30
C VAL A 398 -13.57 -16.41 2.46
N PHE A 399 -12.87 -15.51 3.15
CA PHE A 399 -11.44 -15.68 3.44
C PHE A 399 -11.22 -16.29 4.84
N LEU A 400 -10.67 -17.52 4.87
CA LEU A 400 -10.16 -18.16 6.08
C LEU A 400 -8.73 -17.68 6.33
N GLN A 401 -8.57 -16.93 7.42
CA GLN A 401 -7.32 -16.24 7.72
C GLN A 401 -6.64 -16.83 8.96
N PRO A 402 -5.40 -17.33 8.84
CA PRO A 402 -4.68 -17.89 9.99
C PRO A 402 -4.21 -16.79 10.93
N ARG A 403 -4.34 -17.06 12.23
CA ARG A 403 -3.71 -16.30 13.32
C ARG A 403 -2.31 -16.83 13.59
N PHE A 404 -1.40 -15.93 13.97
CA PHE A 404 -0.12 -16.30 14.55
C PHE A 404 -0.20 -16.21 16.09
N SER A 405 0.20 -17.28 16.79
CA SER A 405 0.17 -17.37 18.25
C SER A 405 1.31 -16.61 18.92
N ALA A 406 2.48 -16.56 18.27
CA ALA A 406 3.53 -15.58 18.52
C ALA A 406 3.51 -14.52 17.41
N THR A 407 3.82 -13.27 17.76
CA THR A 407 3.83 -12.16 16.80
C THR A 407 5.05 -12.22 15.88
N HIS A 408 4.82 -12.18 14.57
CA HIS A 408 5.91 -12.07 13.61
C HIS A 408 6.35 -10.60 13.49
N SER A 409 7.60 -10.31 13.84
CA SER A 409 8.23 -8.98 13.78
C SER A 409 9.55 -9.05 12.99
N SER A 410 10.20 -7.90 12.78
CA SER A 410 11.56 -7.80 12.21
C SER A 410 12.56 -8.73 12.90
N ASP A 411 12.41 -8.89 14.21
CA ASP A 411 13.38 -9.57 15.08
C ASP A 411 13.36 -11.09 14.88
N ASN A 412 12.31 -11.63 14.25
CA ASN A 412 12.10 -13.08 14.08
C ASN A 412 12.02 -13.56 12.62
N PHE A 413 11.57 -12.75 11.65
CA PHE A 413 11.21 -13.30 10.32
C PHE A 413 11.54 -12.49 9.05
N LEU A 414 11.77 -11.17 9.11
CA LEU A 414 12.03 -10.36 7.90
C LEU A 414 13.00 -9.20 8.18
N PRO A 415 13.99 -8.93 7.31
CA PRO A 415 14.80 -7.72 7.37
C PRO A 415 14.01 -6.53 6.80
N ALA A 416 12.92 -6.15 7.48
CA ALA A 416 12.10 -4.98 7.17
C ALA A 416 12.29 -3.90 8.26
N PRO A 417 12.28 -2.60 7.92
CA PRO A 417 12.54 -1.49 8.86
C PRO A 417 11.32 -1.16 9.74
N VAL A 418 10.75 -2.18 10.40
CA VAL A 418 9.46 -2.08 11.12
C VAL A 418 9.40 -3.07 12.29
N ARG A 419 9.15 -2.57 13.51
CA ARG A 419 9.00 -3.36 14.74
C ARG A 419 7.57 -3.90 14.93
N GLY A 420 6.58 -3.20 14.40
CA GLY A 420 5.16 -3.54 14.60
C GLY A 420 4.81 -4.99 14.22
N ASN A 421 3.99 -5.61 15.05
CA ASN A 421 3.69 -7.04 15.06
C ASN A 421 2.64 -7.45 14.01
N ILE A 422 2.97 -8.47 13.20
CA ILE A 422 2.00 -9.14 12.33
C ILE A 422 1.27 -10.21 13.16
N HIS A 423 0.00 -9.96 13.48
CA HIS A 423 -0.88 -10.89 14.22
C HIS A 423 -1.65 -11.87 13.33
N TRP A 424 -1.79 -11.55 12.03
CA TRP A 424 -2.59 -12.29 11.05
C TRP A 424 -2.00 -12.15 9.65
N GLN A 425 -2.28 -13.09 8.74
CA GLN A 425 -1.65 -13.08 7.39
C GLN A 425 -1.91 -11.79 6.57
N THR A 426 -3.08 -11.17 6.67
CA THR A 426 -3.40 -9.87 6.06
C THR A 426 -3.97 -8.88 7.10
N PRO A 427 -4.04 -7.58 6.79
CA PRO A 427 -4.70 -6.61 7.66
C PRO A 427 -6.20 -6.88 7.74
N ARG A 428 -6.88 -6.29 8.74
CA ARG A 428 -8.33 -6.43 8.91
C ARG A 428 -9.06 -5.74 7.74
N VAL A 429 -9.93 -6.47 7.04
CA VAL A 429 -10.73 -5.97 5.90
C VAL A 429 -12.17 -5.74 6.34
N ASP A 430 -12.37 -5.04 7.47
CA ASP A 430 -13.69 -4.72 8.01
C ASP A 430 -13.92 -3.21 7.92
N SER A 431 -15.10 -2.81 7.45
CA SER A 431 -15.53 -1.41 7.42
C SER A 431 -16.05 -0.96 8.79
N GLY A 432 -15.19 -0.26 9.56
CA GLY A 432 -15.63 0.54 10.70
C GLY A 432 -15.85 -0.20 12.04
N PRO A 433 -16.25 0.54 13.09
CA PRO A 433 -16.12 0.12 14.49
C PRO A 433 -17.35 -0.65 15.04
N ASP A 434 -17.88 -1.63 14.31
CA ASP A 434 -19.02 -2.43 14.79
C ASP A 434 -18.62 -3.63 15.66
N GLN A 435 -18.03 -3.33 16.83
CA GLN A 435 -17.90 -4.31 17.91
C GLN A 435 -19.07 -4.26 18.90
N GLN A 436 -19.92 -3.23 18.86
CA GLN A 436 -20.94 -2.99 19.88
C GLN A 436 -22.38 -3.29 19.46
N ASP A 437 -22.75 -3.19 18.17
CA ASP A 437 -24.15 -3.41 17.74
C ASP A 437 -24.47 -4.83 17.25
N ARG A 438 -23.87 -5.85 17.89
CA ARG A 438 -24.21 -7.28 17.66
C ARG A 438 -25.57 -7.70 18.24
N ARG A 439 -26.51 -6.77 18.41
CA ARG A 439 -27.86 -7.03 18.95
C ARG A 439 -29.01 -6.71 17.98
N ALA A 440 -28.73 -6.22 16.77
CA ALA A 440 -29.71 -6.10 15.71
C ALA A 440 -29.82 -7.41 14.88
N PRO A 441 -30.97 -8.14 14.90
CA PRO A 441 -31.16 -9.28 14.03
C PRO A 441 -31.48 -8.82 12.60
N GLY A 442 -30.48 -8.79 11.72
CA GLY A 442 -30.68 -8.47 10.30
C GLY A 442 -29.49 -7.88 9.53
N ALA A 443 -28.35 -7.60 10.17
CA ALA A 443 -27.19 -7.02 9.47
C ALA A 443 -26.51 -8.00 8.49
N PRO A 444 -26.16 -7.58 7.26
CA PRO A 444 -25.47 -8.43 6.29
C PRO A 444 -24.07 -8.82 6.81
N SER A 445 -23.81 -10.12 6.87
CA SER A 445 -22.70 -10.70 7.64
C SER A 445 -21.41 -10.84 6.80
N HIS A 446 -20.69 -9.73 6.60
CA HIS A 446 -19.33 -9.77 6.04
C HIS A 446 -18.39 -10.53 6.99
N THR A 447 -18.05 -11.77 6.64
CA THR A 447 -17.51 -12.76 7.59
C THR A 447 -16.04 -13.10 7.31
N THR A 448 -15.14 -12.22 7.74
CA THR A 448 -13.70 -12.55 7.88
C THR A 448 -13.51 -13.43 9.12
N HIS A 449 -13.39 -14.76 8.95
CA HIS A 449 -13.24 -15.66 10.09
C HIS A 449 -11.79 -15.86 10.52
N ARG A 450 -11.58 -15.65 11.83
CA ARG A 450 -10.32 -15.70 12.54
C ARG A 450 -10.16 -17.05 13.24
N GLY A 451 -9.17 -17.85 12.84
CA GLY A 451 -8.85 -19.15 13.44
C GLY A 451 -7.47 -19.18 14.10
N ASP A 452 -7.38 -19.72 15.32
CA ASP A 452 -6.12 -19.93 16.04
C ASP A 452 -5.33 -21.10 15.43
N GLY A 453 -4.23 -20.80 14.73
CA GLY A 453 -3.43 -21.73 13.94
C GLY A 453 -2.63 -22.80 14.71
N GLN A 454 -2.94 -23.03 15.99
CA GLN A 454 -2.33 -24.10 16.80
C GLN A 454 -3.33 -25.03 17.50
N HIS A 455 -4.60 -24.63 17.70
CA HIS A 455 -5.60 -25.48 18.36
C HIS A 455 -7.04 -25.20 17.89
N ASN A 456 -7.43 -25.75 16.73
CA ASN A 456 -8.67 -26.54 16.55
C ASN A 456 -8.96 -26.79 15.06
N SER A 457 -8.32 -27.81 14.51
CA SER A 457 -8.77 -28.53 13.31
C SER A 457 -10.29 -28.78 13.29
N ALA A 458 -10.82 -29.25 14.42
CA ALA A 458 -12.25 -29.52 14.61
C ALA A 458 -13.14 -28.27 14.48
N PHE A 459 -12.66 -27.07 14.85
CA PHE A 459 -13.45 -25.84 14.78
C PHE A 459 -13.47 -25.27 13.35
N THR A 460 -12.35 -25.38 12.62
CA THR A 460 -12.29 -25.07 11.18
C THR A 460 -13.23 -25.98 10.39
N VAL A 461 -13.17 -27.30 10.63
CA VAL A 461 -14.10 -28.27 10.00
C VAL A 461 -15.55 -28.02 10.41
N TYR A 462 -15.83 -27.73 11.68
CA TYR A 462 -17.18 -27.36 12.14
C TYR A 462 -17.71 -26.12 11.43
N PHE A 463 -16.88 -25.09 11.27
CA PHE A 463 -17.25 -23.86 10.56
C PHE A 463 -17.49 -24.13 9.07
N ILE A 464 -16.61 -24.90 8.41
CA ILE A 464 -16.76 -25.31 7.01
C ILE A 464 -18.05 -26.11 6.80
N ARG A 465 -18.32 -27.14 7.62
CA ARG A 465 -19.59 -27.89 7.63
C ARG A 465 -20.80 -26.99 7.82
N ARG A 466 -20.70 -25.99 8.70
CA ARG A 466 -21.77 -25.00 8.94
C ARG A 466 -21.95 -24.05 7.75
N CYS A 467 -20.90 -23.74 7.00
CA CYS A 467 -20.97 -22.95 5.75
C CYS A 467 -21.45 -23.72 4.52
N ILE A 468 -21.46 -25.06 4.55
CA ILE A 468 -21.86 -25.88 3.39
C ILE A 468 -23.28 -26.45 3.55
N ASN A 469 -23.72 -26.76 4.78
CA ASN A 469 -24.93 -27.57 5.00
C ASN A 469 -26.24 -26.88 4.52
N PRO A 470 -26.90 -27.39 3.45
CA PRO A 470 -28.05 -26.73 2.85
C PRO A 470 -29.37 -26.95 3.61
N HIS A 471 -29.44 -27.88 4.57
CA HIS A 471 -30.67 -28.18 5.31
C HIS A 471 -30.98 -27.19 6.43
N SER A 472 -30.04 -26.32 6.80
CA SER A 472 -30.26 -25.28 7.80
C SER A 472 -30.90 -24.03 7.17
N LYS A 473 -32.24 -23.94 7.25
CA LYS A 473 -33.00 -22.76 6.78
C LYS A 473 -32.55 -21.43 7.44
N VAL A 474 -31.96 -21.50 8.64
CA VAL A 474 -31.41 -20.34 9.37
C VAL A 474 -30.06 -19.90 8.81
N VAL A 475 -29.29 -20.82 8.20
CA VAL A 475 -27.92 -20.53 7.72
C VAL A 475 -27.86 -20.25 6.21
N TRP A 476 -28.84 -20.69 5.41
CA TRP A 476 -28.98 -20.24 4.02
C TRP A 476 -29.15 -18.71 3.89
N GLY A 477 -29.71 -18.05 4.91
CA GLY A 477 -29.75 -16.59 5.01
C GLY A 477 -28.42 -15.93 5.43
N ILE A 478 -27.51 -16.68 6.03
CA ILE A 478 -26.17 -16.21 6.46
C ILE A 478 -25.13 -16.36 5.32
N LEU A 479 -25.43 -17.20 4.32
CA LEU A 479 -24.52 -17.54 3.20
C LEU A 479 -24.73 -16.71 1.93
N GLN A 480 -25.55 -15.65 1.95
CA GLN A 480 -25.50 -14.60 0.92
C GLN A 480 -24.28 -13.70 1.18
N VAL A 481 -23.10 -14.24 0.92
CA VAL A 481 -21.84 -13.48 0.90
C VAL A 481 -21.83 -12.64 -0.39
N GLU A 482 -22.32 -11.41 -0.30
CA GLU A 482 -22.25 -10.47 -1.41
C GLU A 482 -20.80 -10.07 -1.70
N PRO A 483 -20.36 -10.03 -2.97
CA PRO A 483 -19.03 -9.57 -3.35
C PRO A 483 -18.76 -8.16 -2.82
N PHE A 484 -17.70 -7.99 -2.04
CA PHE A 484 -17.40 -6.74 -1.33
C PHE A 484 -15.99 -6.24 -1.63
N THR A 485 -15.89 -4.98 -2.03
CA THR A 485 -14.61 -4.25 -2.19
C THR A 485 -14.69 -2.97 -1.35
N PRO A 486 -13.85 -2.80 -0.30
CA PRO A 486 -13.81 -1.56 0.47
C PRO A 486 -13.51 -0.35 -0.43
N ARG A 487 -14.17 0.80 -0.18
CA ARG A 487 -14.11 1.99 -1.06
C ARG A 487 -12.69 2.40 -1.42
N GLU A 488 -11.76 2.43 -0.46
CA GLU A 488 -10.35 2.79 -0.66
C GLU A 488 -9.60 1.93 -1.68
N PHE A 489 -10.07 0.71 -1.93
CA PHE A 489 -9.54 -0.21 -2.92
C PHE A 489 -10.28 -0.18 -4.28
N THR A 490 -11.28 0.70 -4.44
CA THR A 490 -12.00 0.96 -5.70
C THR A 490 -11.35 2.09 -6.51
N CYS A 491 -11.63 2.20 -7.83
CA CYS A 491 -10.94 3.18 -8.71
C CYS A 491 -11.21 4.59 -8.24
N GLU A 492 -12.42 4.81 -7.77
CA GLU A 492 -12.91 6.07 -7.22
C GLU A 492 -12.22 6.40 -5.89
N GLY A 493 -12.15 5.45 -4.95
CA GLY A 493 -11.44 5.67 -3.69
C GLY A 493 -9.94 5.87 -3.87
N MET A 494 -9.30 5.21 -4.83
CA MET A 494 -7.88 5.47 -5.12
C MET A 494 -7.67 6.82 -5.83
N LEU A 495 -8.57 7.22 -6.74
CA LEU A 495 -8.55 8.57 -7.32
C LEU A 495 -8.69 9.65 -6.25
N GLU A 496 -9.70 9.54 -5.38
CA GLU A 496 -9.93 10.46 -4.25
C GLU A 496 -8.67 10.58 -3.36
N ARG A 497 -8.06 9.45 -2.99
CA ARG A 497 -6.87 9.42 -2.11
C ARG A 497 -5.61 9.98 -2.77
N VAL A 498 -5.30 9.55 -4.00
CA VAL A 498 -4.11 10.02 -4.72
C VAL A 498 -4.27 11.50 -5.08
N HIS A 499 -5.47 11.96 -5.44
CA HIS A 499 -5.75 13.36 -5.68
C HIS A 499 -5.47 14.22 -4.44
N ALA A 500 -5.98 13.83 -3.27
CA ALA A 500 -5.74 14.56 -2.02
C ALA A 500 -4.25 14.62 -1.67
N TYR A 501 -3.50 13.52 -1.83
CA TYR A 501 -2.05 13.53 -1.62
C TYR A 501 -1.32 14.45 -2.61
N VAL A 502 -1.62 14.36 -3.91
CA VAL A 502 -0.97 15.17 -4.95
C VAL A 502 -1.27 16.67 -4.77
N THR A 503 -2.48 17.00 -4.28
CA THR A 503 -2.95 18.38 -4.11
C THR A 503 -2.47 19.02 -2.81
N HIS A 504 -2.49 18.28 -1.69
CA HIS A 504 -2.28 18.87 -0.36
C HIS A 504 -1.00 18.41 0.36
N GLN A 505 -0.44 17.23 0.03
CA GLN A 505 0.73 16.70 0.73
C GLN A 505 2.03 17.29 0.19
N ASN A 506 2.39 18.47 0.70
CA ASN A 506 3.59 19.22 0.33
C ASN A 506 4.70 19.14 1.41
N PHE A 507 5.80 18.46 1.09
CA PHE A 507 7.01 18.41 1.95
C PHE A 507 8.10 19.41 1.52
N CYS A 508 7.91 20.16 0.43
CA CYS A 508 8.89 21.10 -0.11
C CYS A 508 8.74 22.53 0.44
N SER A 509 7.66 22.82 1.18
CA SER A 509 7.55 24.05 1.94
C SER A 509 8.46 24.02 3.16
N LYS A 510 9.04 25.17 3.52
CA LYS A 510 9.70 25.36 4.83
C LYS A 510 8.70 25.68 5.95
N SER A 511 7.43 25.88 5.61
CA SER A 511 6.37 26.07 6.60
C SER A 511 5.97 24.74 7.24
N VAL A 512 5.37 24.85 8.43
CA VAL A 512 4.66 23.76 9.10
C VAL A 512 3.62 23.12 8.14
N PRO A 513 3.39 21.78 8.19
CA PRO A 513 2.36 21.13 7.39
C PRO A 513 0.98 21.70 7.68
N VAL A 514 0.24 22.08 6.62
CA VAL A 514 -1.11 22.65 6.72
C VAL A 514 -2.20 21.58 6.49
N TRP A 515 -1.81 20.40 6.01
CA TRP A 515 -2.70 19.27 5.74
C TRP A 515 -2.19 17.99 6.43
N PRO A 516 -3.07 17.19 7.06
CA PRO A 516 -4.49 17.47 7.31
C PRO A 516 -4.69 18.69 8.23
N PRO A 517 -5.87 19.34 8.20
CA PRO A 517 -6.10 20.57 8.95
C PRO A 517 -6.09 20.34 10.47
N GLN A 518 -5.67 21.35 11.23
CA GLN A 518 -5.63 21.28 12.69
C GLN A 518 -7.01 20.98 13.33
N SER A 519 -8.13 21.29 12.66
CA SER A 519 -9.50 20.94 13.10
C SER A 519 -9.72 19.43 13.27
N ALA A 520 -9.01 18.62 12.49
CA ALA A 520 -9.08 17.16 12.53
C ALA A 520 -8.43 16.56 13.78
N LEU A 521 -7.61 17.33 14.51
CA LEU A 521 -6.92 16.87 15.71
C LEU A 521 -7.91 16.50 16.82
N ARG A 522 -7.77 15.26 17.29
CA ARG A 522 -8.39 14.71 18.50
C ARG A 522 -7.24 14.29 19.41
N LEU A 523 -7.08 15.00 20.54
CA LEU A 523 -5.93 14.83 21.43
C LEU A 523 -6.25 13.79 22.51
N HIS A 524 -5.48 12.71 22.58
CA HIS A 524 -5.64 11.66 23.59
C HIS A 524 -4.35 11.44 24.39
N LEU A 525 -4.48 11.11 25.68
CA LEU A 525 -3.36 10.64 26.51
C LEU A 525 -3.47 9.14 26.72
N GLY A 526 -2.52 8.38 26.15
CA GLY A 526 -2.50 6.93 26.25
C GLY A 526 -2.34 6.41 27.69
N PRO A 527 -2.82 5.18 27.99
CA PRO A 527 -2.36 4.44 29.16
C PRO A 527 -0.85 4.16 29.10
N LEU A 528 -0.27 3.75 30.24
CA LEU A 528 1.09 3.21 30.25
C LEU A 528 1.17 1.95 29.38
N GLY A 529 2.30 1.74 28.70
CA GLY A 529 2.54 0.55 27.88
C GLY A 529 1.78 0.51 26.55
N GLN A 530 1.13 1.60 26.11
CA GLN A 530 0.38 1.63 24.85
C GLN A 530 0.93 2.62 23.82
N SER A 531 0.82 2.25 22.54
CA SER A 531 1.24 3.10 21.42
C SER A 531 0.14 4.09 21.02
N CYS A 532 0.48 5.09 20.21
CA CYS A 532 -0.56 6.01 19.71
C CYS A 532 -1.48 5.35 18.69
N VAL A 533 -1.02 4.31 17.97
CA VAL A 533 -1.88 3.43 17.18
C VAL A 533 -3.00 2.83 18.06
N ASP A 534 -2.65 2.13 19.15
CA ASP A 534 -3.63 1.46 20.02
C ASP A 534 -4.59 2.43 20.71
N VAL A 535 -4.13 3.66 20.99
CA VAL A 535 -4.92 4.70 21.65
C VAL A 535 -5.96 5.30 20.72
N CYS A 536 -5.56 5.61 19.47
CA CYS A 536 -6.49 6.14 18.48
C CYS A 536 -7.47 5.06 18.01
N GLN A 537 -6.99 3.84 17.71
CA GLN A 537 -7.83 2.75 17.20
C GLN A 537 -8.95 2.37 18.17
N ARG A 538 -8.67 2.29 19.47
CA ARG A 538 -9.70 2.04 20.51
C ARG A 538 -10.74 3.17 20.63
N SER A 539 -10.43 4.35 20.11
CA SER A 539 -11.35 5.49 20.04
C SER A 539 -12.11 5.57 18.71
N SER A 540 -11.96 4.58 17.82
CA SER A 540 -12.44 4.61 16.42
C SER A 540 -11.85 5.75 15.59
N LEU A 541 -10.61 6.12 15.91
CA LEU A 541 -9.81 7.15 15.25
C LEU A 541 -8.51 6.52 14.76
N VAL A 542 -7.73 7.27 13.99
CA VAL A 542 -6.38 6.86 13.57
C VAL A 542 -5.36 7.87 14.07
N CYS A 543 -4.16 7.43 14.41
CA CYS A 543 -3.05 8.33 14.71
C CYS A 543 -2.74 9.18 13.46
N GLU A 544 -2.28 10.42 13.59
CA GLU A 544 -1.92 11.27 12.45
C GLU A 544 -0.59 11.96 12.72
N PRO A 545 0.51 11.47 12.12
CA PRO A 545 1.85 11.90 12.47
C PRO A 545 2.14 13.33 11.99
N ALA A 546 1.45 13.82 10.95
CA ALA A 546 1.56 15.20 10.53
C ALA A 546 1.19 16.19 11.65
N LEU A 547 0.26 15.82 12.55
CA LEU A 547 -0.27 16.68 13.60
C LEU A 547 0.55 16.66 14.90
N PHE A 548 1.64 15.86 15.00
CA PHE A 548 2.48 15.81 16.21
C PHE A 548 3.04 17.19 16.63
N HIS A 549 3.38 18.04 15.65
CA HIS A 549 3.93 19.35 15.92
C HIS A 549 2.94 20.28 16.69
N HIS A 550 1.62 20.12 16.52
CA HIS A 550 0.60 20.87 17.27
C HIS A 550 0.43 20.42 18.74
N ILE A 551 1.01 19.28 19.11
CA ILE A 551 0.90 18.70 20.45
C ILE A 551 2.25 18.66 21.18
N ASN A 552 3.34 19.01 20.51
CA ASN A 552 4.68 19.10 21.09
C ASN A 552 4.90 20.45 21.82
N SER A 553 4.02 20.79 22.77
CA SER A 553 4.10 22.04 23.53
C SER A 553 3.57 21.90 24.97
N PRO A 554 3.99 22.76 25.93
CA PRO A 554 3.46 22.75 27.30
C PRO A 554 1.94 22.88 27.34
N ALA A 555 1.39 23.75 26.50
CA ALA A 555 -0.06 24.00 26.39
C ALA A 555 -0.85 22.73 26.02
N ALA A 556 -0.25 21.80 25.26
CA ALA A 556 -0.92 20.56 24.87
C ALA A 556 -1.23 19.65 26.08
N PHE A 557 -0.35 19.61 27.08
CA PHE A 557 -0.58 18.90 28.34
C PHE A 557 -1.63 19.62 29.19
N SER A 558 -1.57 20.96 29.27
CA SER A 558 -2.54 21.78 30.00
C SER A 558 -3.97 21.63 29.47
N ARG A 559 -4.16 21.48 28.14
CA ARG A 559 -5.47 21.19 27.52
C ARG A 559 -6.12 19.90 28.01
N LEU A 560 -5.35 18.96 28.55
CA LEU A 560 -5.84 17.70 29.12
C LEU A 560 -5.86 17.72 30.67
N GLY A 561 -5.67 18.88 31.30
CA GLY A 561 -5.59 18.99 32.76
C GLY A 561 -4.31 18.40 33.37
N ILE A 562 -3.28 18.11 32.56
CA ILE A 562 -2.03 17.49 33.01
C ILE A 562 -1.07 18.60 33.47
N GLY A 563 -0.95 18.79 34.79
CA GLY A 563 0.08 19.66 35.35
C GLY A 563 1.44 18.95 35.41
N CYS A 564 2.40 19.41 34.61
CA CYS A 564 3.79 18.97 34.62
C CYS A 564 4.56 19.60 35.79
N SER A 565 5.21 18.80 36.65
CA SER A 565 6.08 19.33 37.71
C SER A 565 7.49 19.64 37.21
N THR A 566 7.96 18.89 36.20
CA THR A 566 9.21 19.14 35.48
C THR A 566 8.97 18.93 33.98
N MET A 567 9.75 19.61 33.16
CA MET A 567 9.67 19.49 31.70
C MET A 567 11.05 19.32 31.09
N GLY A 568 11.17 18.39 30.13
CA GLY A 568 12.39 18.13 29.39
C GLY A 568 12.15 18.19 27.88
N GLN A 569 13.20 18.52 27.12
CA GLN A 569 13.29 18.27 25.70
C GLN A 569 14.32 17.17 25.46
N GLY A 570 14.11 16.33 24.44
CA GLY A 570 15.08 15.32 24.07
C GLY A 570 14.73 14.57 22.78
N VAL A 571 15.64 13.70 22.37
CA VAL A 571 15.57 12.94 21.12
C VAL A 571 15.11 11.52 21.42
N ASN A 572 13.79 11.26 21.36
CA ASN A 572 13.20 9.94 21.60
C ASN A 572 11.89 9.77 20.84
N HIS A 573 11.75 8.70 20.06
CA HIS A 573 10.56 8.43 19.24
C HIS A 573 9.24 8.29 20.03
N LEU A 574 9.32 8.05 21.34
CA LEU A 574 8.14 7.95 22.21
C LEU A 574 7.53 9.32 22.56
N PHE A 575 8.26 10.42 22.33
CA PHE A 575 7.83 11.79 22.67
C PHE A 575 6.86 12.37 21.62
N PRO A 576 5.92 13.26 22.01
CA PRO A 576 5.71 13.81 23.34
C PRO A 576 5.07 12.83 24.33
N SER A 577 5.50 12.86 25.59
CA SER A 577 5.06 11.90 26.61
C SER A 577 4.99 12.49 28.03
N TYR A 578 4.30 11.79 28.92
CA TYR A 578 4.14 12.13 30.33
C TYR A 578 4.46 10.92 31.22
N SER A 579 5.42 11.08 32.14
CA SER A 579 5.65 10.13 33.23
C SER A 579 4.78 10.50 34.44
N PRO A 580 3.92 9.59 34.94
CA PRO A 580 3.17 9.84 36.17
C PRO A 580 4.08 9.95 37.40
N TRP A 581 5.20 9.21 37.45
CA TRP A 581 6.19 9.36 38.52
C TRP A 581 7.00 10.63 38.27
N GLY A 582 7.07 11.50 39.28
CA GLY A 582 7.68 12.83 39.17
C GLY A 582 6.90 13.84 38.32
N ARG A 583 5.72 13.47 37.77
CA ARG A 583 4.88 14.30 36.89
C ARG A 583 5.68 14.99 35.78
N HIS A 584 6.61 14.24 35.18
CA HIS A 584 7.53 14.77 34.18
C HIS A 584 6.91 14.76 32.78
N CYS A 585 7.01 15.87 32.05
CA CYS A 585 6.56 15.97 30.66
C CYS A 585 7.75 16.10 29.73
N SER A 586 7.80 15.27 28.68
CA SER A 586 8.91 15.24 27.72
C SER A 586 8.43 15.65 26.33
N LEU A 587 9.13 16.61 25.74
CA LEU A 587 8.91 17.14 24.39
C LEU A 587 9.97 16.60 23.43
N GLN A 588 9.56 16.38 22.18
CA GLN A 588 10.45 15.98 21.09
C GLN A 588 11.33 17.14 20.65
N GLN A 589 12.62 16.88 20.45
CA GLN A 589 13.56 17.81 19.81
C GLN A 589 13.77 17.50 18.33
N GLU A 590 13.72 16.22 17.93
CA GLU A 590 13.94 15.77 16.56
C GLU A 590 12.62 15.46 15.85
N LEU A 591 12.23 16.29 14.89
CA LEU A 591 10.94 16.21 14.21
C LEU A 591 10.79 14.91 13.39
N LEU A 592 11.89 14.37 12.86
CA LEU A 592 11.88 13.10 12.12
C LEU A 592 11.61 11.86 12.99
N LEU A 593 11.60 12.00 14.32
CA LEU A 593 11.30 10.91 15.27
C LEU A 593 9.86 10.92 15.79
N PHE A 594 9.00 11.83 15.35
CA PHE A 594 7.57 11.73 15.65
C PHE A 594 6.98 10.42 15.09
N SER A 595 6.49 9.57 15.98
CA SER A 595 6.13 8.17 15.69
C SER A 595 4.78 7.81 16.29
N CYS A 596 3.89 7.21 15.51
CA CYS A 596 2.64 6.63 16.01
C CYS A 596 2.89 5.26 16.68
N ALA A 597 3.88 4.51 16.18
CA ALA A 597 4.37 3.26 16.74
C ALA A 597 5.19 3.48 18.02
N GLY A 598 5.52 2.39 18.70
CA GLY A 598 6.27 2.40 19.96
C GLY A 598 5.38 2.66 21.18
N SER A 599 5.61 1.85 22.20
CA SER A 599 5.02 1.97 23.53
C SER A 599 6.10 1.78 24.59
N ASP A 600 5.83 2.26 25.81
CA ASP A 600 6.77 2.10 26.92
C ASP A 600 5.97 1.96 28.23
N PRO A 601 6.33 1.02 29.12
CA PRO A 601 5.60 0.77 30.36
C PRO A 601 5.74 1.91 31.38
N LYS A 602 6.65 2.88 31.15
CA LYS A 602 6.91 3.99 32.05
C LYS A 602 6.29 5.33 31.61
N HIS A 603 6.05 5.52 30.31
CA HIS A 603 5.57 6.79 29.77
C HIS A 603 4.17 6.67 29.15
N ARG A 604 3.30 7.61 29.49
CA ARG A 604 2.00 7.80 28.82
C ARG A 604 2.22 8.68 27.60
N ARG A 605 1.91 8.17 26.41
CA ARG A 605 2.13 8.92 25.16
C ARG A 605 1.01 9.93 24.92
N LEU A 606 1.38 11.13 24.47
CA LEU A 606 0.42 12.15 24.04
C LEU A 606 0.21 11.97 22.53
N CYS A 607 -1.01 11.62 22.14
CA CYS A 607 -1.31 11.05 20.83
C CYS A 607 -2.19 11.98 19.99
N PRO A 608 -1.77 12.35 18.77
CA PRO A 608 -2.58 13.10 17.83
C PRO A 608 -3.42 12.11 17.03
N CYS A 609 -4.69 11.97 17.37
CA CYS A 609 -5.63 11.16 16.62
C CYS A 609 -6.45 12.03 15.66
N ARG A 610 -7.10 11.41 14.66
CA ARG A 610 -8.10 12.05 13.81
C ARG A 610 -9.20 11.08 13.38
N ALA A 611 -10.32 11.64 12.95
CA ALA A 611 -11.35 10.89 12.25
C ALA A 611 -10.91 10.53 10.82
N HIS A 612 -11.58 9.53 10.25
CA HIS A 612 -11.43 9.12 8.85
C HIS A 612 -12.80 9.03 8.16
N ILE A 613 -12.82 9.12 6.84
CA ILE A 613 -14.01 8.83 6.02
C ILE A 613 -14.26 7.31 6.04
N PRO A 614 -15.51 6.83 6.28
CA PRO A 614 -15.81 5.40 6.26
C PRO A 614 -15.39 4.71 4.96
N GLY A 615 -14.59 3.64 5.09
CA GLY A 615 -14.01 2.93 3.95
C GLY A 615 -12.92 3.68 3.19
N GLN A 616 -12.43 4.81 3.70
CA GLN A 616 -11.32 5.59 3.16
C GLN A 616 -10.46 6.10 4.32
N VAL A 617 -9.65 5.21 4.90
CA VAL A 617 -8.92 5.49 6.15
C VAL A 617 -7.93 6.66 5.98
N ALA A 618 -7.43 6.87 4.75
CA ALA A 618 -6.42 7.88 4.41
C ALA A 618 -6.86 9.32 4.63
N LEU A 619 -8.16 9.60 4.54
CA LEU A 619 -8.67 10.96 4.45
C LEU A 619 -9.58 11.23 5.66
N CYS A 620 -9.34 12.36 6.33
CA CYS A 620 -10.29 12.89 7.29
C CYS A 620 -11.52 13.47 6.56
N PRO A 621 -12.65 13.71 7.27
CA PRO A 621 -13.80 14.40 6.67
C PRO A 621 -13.45 15.77 6.07
N ASP A 622 -12.55 16.51 6.71
CA ASP A 622 -12.10 17.86 6.31
C ASP A 622 -10.87 17.84 5.36
N CYS A 623 -10.56 16.71 4.72
CA CYS A 623 -9.29 16.50 3.99
C CYS A 623 -9.43 16.53 2.44
N ILE A 624 -10.63 16.79 1.91
CA ILE A 624 -10.99 16.76 0.48
C ILE A 624 -11.59 18.12 0.10
#